data_AF-A0A549SZN8-F1
#
_entry.id   AF-A0A549SZN8-F1
#
_cell.length_a   1.000
_cell.length_b   1.000
_cell.length_c   1.000
_cell.angle_alpha   90.00
_cell.angle_beta   90.00
_cell.angle_gamma   90.00
#
_symmetry.space_group_name_H-M   'P 1'
#
loop_
_entity.id
_entity.type
_entity.pdbx_description
1 polymer ?
#
loop_
_entity_poly.entity_id
_entity_poly.type
_entity_poly.pdbx_seq_one_letter_code
_entity_poly.pdbx_strand_id
1 'polypeptide(L)'
;MTTLDIDDKQLLIADVEVGTETLLFRMQDGRKIEAPLWWYPNLFAASPEDRKKWQILPFGDAVGWEDLDEYISAKALIIGAAAPGAKPPAEAAE
;
A
#
# COMPACT_ATOMS: atom_id res chain seq x y z
N MET A 1 25.08 -22.31 1.97
CA MET A 1 24.53 -20.96 2.24
C MET A 1 23.29 -20.82 1.40
N THR A 2 22.14 -20.54 2.01
CA THR A 2 20.87 -20.37 1.30
C THR A 2 20.50 -18.90 1.37
N THR A 3 20.21 -18.29 0.22
CA THR A 3 19.69 -16.93 0.13
C THR A 3 18.18 -17.01 0.00
N LEU A 4 17.45 -16.20 0.77
CA LEU A 4 16.00 -16.05 0.65
C LEU A 4 15.72 -14.80 -0.21
N ASP A 5 14.81 -14.95 -1.17
CA ASP A 5 14.36 -13.89 -2.07
C ASP A 5 12.84 -13.70 -1.92
N ILE A 6 12.27 -12.69 -2.59
CA ILE A 6 10.84 -12.42 -2.54
C ILE A 6 10.12 -13.39 -3.48
N ASP A 7 9.32 -14.29 -2.91
CA ASP A 7 8.37 -15.10 -3.68
C ASP A 7 7.02 -14.40 -3.73
N ASP A 8 6.66 -13.85 -4.90
CA ASP A 8 5.40 -13.11 -5.10
C ASP A 8 4.16 -13.92 -4.72
N LYS A 9 4.22 -15.25 -4.83
CA LYS A 9 3.12 -16.16 -4.48
C LYS A 9 2.78 -16.16 -2.99
N GLN A 10 3.69 -15.67 -2.14
CA GLN A 10 3.47 -15.56 -0.69
C GLN A 10 2.95 -14.18 -0.27
N LEU A 11 2.81 -13.24 -1.21
CA LEU A 11 2.41 -11.87 -0.91
C LEU A 11 0.89 -11.71 -0.86
N LEU A 12 0.22 -12.60 -0.13
CA LEU A 12 -1.24 -12.59 -0.02
C LEU A 12 -1.70 -11.62 1.07
N ILE A 13 -2.58 -10.71 0.71
CA ILE A 13 -3.16 -9.69 1.58
C ILE A 13 -4.42 -10.25 2.22
N ALA A 14 -4.59 -9.98 3.51
CA ALA A 14 -5.74 -10.35 4.32
C ALA A 14 -6.64 -9.15 4.60
N ASP A 15 -6.05 -7.97 4.82
CA ASP A 15 -6.78 -6.75 5.19
C ASP A 15 -5.94 -5.50 4.93
N VAL A 16 -6.60 -4.35 4.79
CA VAL A 16 -5.98 -3.07 4.46
C VAL A 16 -6.47 -1.99 5.42
N GLU A 17 -5.52 -1.24 5.97
CA GLU A 17 -5.78 -0.07 6.80
C GLU A 17 -5.10 1.15 6.18
N VAL A 18 -5.90 2.20 5.94
CA VAL A 18 -5.40 3.47 5.43
C VAL A 18 -5.54 4.50 6.54
N GLY A 19 -4.41 4.89 7.12
CA GLY A 19 -4.33 5.89 8.18
C GLY A 19 -4.30 7.32 7.64
N THR A 20 -3.89 8.25 8.51
CA THR A 20 -3.60 9.64 8.14
C THR A 20 -2.25 9.76 7.44
N GLU A 21 -1.26 8.99 7.89
CA GLU A 21 0.13 9.10 7.45
C GLU A 21 0.67 7.81 6.81
N THR A 22 0.01 6.66 7.01
CA THR A 22 0.49 5.36 6.55
C THR A 22 -0.58 4.55 5.83
N LEU A 23 -0.11 3.68 4.92
CA LEU A 23 -0.86 2.58 4.31
C LEU A 23 -0.32 1.28 4.88
N LEU A 24 -1.18 0.47 5.48
CA LEU A 24 -0.81 -0.80 6.09
C LEU A 24 -1.55 -1.96 5.42
N PHE A 25 -0.79 -2.94 4.94
CA PHE A 25 -1.29 -4.24 4.52
C PHE A 25 -1.05 -5.28 5.62
N ARG A 26 -2.13 -5.95 6.04
CA ARG A 26 -2.05 -7.16 6.86
C ARG A 26 -1.97 -8.35 5.90
N MET A 27 -0.95 -9.17 6.04
CA MET A 27 -0.71 -10.32 5.17
C MET A 27 -1.36 -11.58 5.75
N GLN A 28 -1.73 -12.54 4.89
CA GLN A 28 -2.31 -13.81 5.32
C GLN A 28 -1.36 -14.66 6.18
N ASP A 29 -0.04 -14.47 6.03
CA ASP A 29 0.99 -15.13 6.83
C ASP A 29 1.24 -14.46 8.20
N GLY A 30 0.44 -13.43 8.55
CA GLY A 30 0.51 -12.73 9.83
C GLY A 30 1.48 -11.53 9.85
N ARG A 31 2.20 -11.26 8.76
CA ARG A 31 3.03 -10.05 8.65
C ARG A 31 2.16 -8.80 8.52
N LYS A 32 2.77 -7.66 8.86
CA LYS A 32 2.25 -6.32 8.53
C LYS A 32 3.31 -5.60 7.72
N ILE A 33 2.89 -4.98 6.63
CA ILE A 33 3.75 -4.19 5.75
C ILE A 33 3.17 -2.79 5.72
N GLU A 34 3.96 -1.80 6.10
CA GLU A 34 3.52 -0.42 6.20
C GLU A 34 4.41 0.48 5.35
N ALA A 35 3.79 1.41 4.65
CA ALA A 35 4.46 2.45 3.87
C ALA A 35 3.85 3.82 4.17
N PRO A 36 4.60 4.92 4.00
CA PRO A 36 4.04 6.27 4.11
C PRO A 36 2.94 6.52 3.07
N LEU A 37 1.80 7.06 3.50
CA LEU A 37 0.66 7.32 2.63
C LEU A 37 0.98 8.31 1.50
N TRP A 38 1.90 9.25 1.74
CA TRP A 38 2.33 10.23 0.73
C TRP A 38 3.01 9.59 -0.50
N TRP A 39 3.41 8.32 -0.42
CA TRP A 39 3.86 7.54 -1.58
C TRP A 39 2.76 7.37 -2.63
N TYR A 40 1.50 7.52 -2.25
CA TYR A 40 0.34 7.28 -3.10
C TYR A 40 -0.51 8.56 -3.12
N PRO A 41 -0.20 9.54 -4.00
CA PRO A 41 -0.82 10.87 -3.99
C PRO A 41 -2.34 10.87 -4.08
N ASN A 42 -2.93 9.96 -4.86
CA ASN A 42 -4.39 9.84 -5.00
C ASN A 42 -5.02 9.42 -3.67
N LEU A 43 -4.45 8.42 -2.99
CA LEU A 43 -4.90 8.00 -1.67
C LEU A 43 -4.64 9.05 -0.59
N PHE A 44 -3.51 9.73 -0.64
CA PHE A 44 -3.17 10.81 0.29
C PHE A 44 -4.17 11.97 0.20
N ALA A 45 -4.61 12.32 -1.01
CA ALA A 45 -5.61 13.36 -1.24
C ALA A 45 -7.06 12.90 -1.02
N ALA A 46 -7.32 11.60 -1.03
CA ALA A 46 -8.67 11.03 -0.90
C ALA A 46 -9.27 11.28 0.49
N SER A 47 -10.61 11.33 0.55
CA SER A 47 -11.35 11.42 1.81
C SER A 47 -11.20 10.13 2.65
N PRO A 48 -11.38 10.19 3.98
CA PRO A 48 -11.39 8.97 4.82
C PRO A 48 -12.45 7.94 4.40
N GLU A 49 -13.52 8.39 3.75
CA GLU A 49 -14.59 7.53 3.24
C GLU A 49 -14.13 6.80 1.96
N ASP A 50 -13.52 7.51 1.02
CA ASP A 50 -13.01 6.91 -0.22
C ASP A 50 -11.84 5.97 0.02
N ARG A 51 -10.96 6.28 0.98
CA ARG A 51 -9.86 5.39 1.40
C ARG A 51 -10.34 4.01 1.89
N LYS A 52 -11.58 3.90 2.38
CA LYS A 52 -12.16 2.64 2.86
C LYS A 52 -12.80 1.82 1.74
N LYS A 53 -12.95 2.37 0.54
CA LYS A 53 -13.54 1.68 -0.62
C LYS A 53 -12.49 0.89 -1.40
N TRP A 54 -11.70 0.11 -0.67
CA TRP A 54 -10.70 -0.76 -1.29
C TRP A 54 -11.27 -2.15 -1.56
N GLN A 55 -10.67 -2.84 -2.53
CA GLN A 55 -10.90 -4.25 -2.80
C GLN A 55 -9.56 -4.96 -3.01
N ILE A 56 -9.41 -6.14 -2.42
CA ILE A 56 -8.29 -7.03 -2.74
C ILE A 56 -8.55 -7.63 -4.12
N LEU A 57 -7.59 -7.50 -5.04
CA LEU A 57 -7.69 -8.00 -6.40
C LEU A 57 -7.72 -9.54 -6.43
N PRO A 58 -8.20 -10.19 -7.51
CA PRO A 58 -8.46 -11.63 -7.54
C PRO A 58 -7.27 -12.54 -7.20
N PHE A 59 -6.03 -12.10 -7.45
CA PHE A 59 -4.82 -12.86 -7.12
C PHE A 59 -4.36 -12.69 -5.67
N GLY A 60 -4.98 -11.79 -4.91
CA GLY A 60 -4.71 -11.56 -3.49
C GLY A 60 -3.46 -10.74 -3.19
N ASP A 61 -2.68 -10.35 -4.20
CA ASP A 61 -1.36 -9.72 -4.07
C ASP A 61 -1.39 -8.19 -4.26
N ALA A 62 -2.57 -7.63 -4.54
CA ALA A 62 -2.75 -6.21 -4.76
C ALA A 62 -4.13 -5.74 -4.29
N VAL A 63 -4.22 -4.44 -4.06
CA VAL A 63 -5.42 -3.74 -3.60
C VAL A 63 -5.75 -2.64 -4.59
N GLY A 64 -7.01 -2.57 -5.00
CA GLY A 64 -7.53 -1.52 -5.86
C GLY A 64 -8.48 -0.59 -5.11
N TRP A 65 -8.43 0.69 -5.45
CA TRP A 65 -9.42 1.71 -5.14
C TRP A 65 -10.00 2.19 -6.47
N GLU A 66 -11.10 1.56 -6.91
CA GLU A 66 -11.70 1.80 -8.23
C GLU A 66 -12.10 3.27 -8.43
N ASP A 67 -12.73 3.89 -7.43
CA ASP A 67 -13.13 5.30 -7.45
C ASP A 67 -11.93 6.27 -7.60
N LEU A 68 -10.73 5.83 -7.23
CA LEU A 68 -9.51 6.65 -7.24
C LEU A 68 -8.56 6.29 -8.40
N ASP A 69 -8.91 5.29 -9.22
CA ASP A 69 -8.05 4.69 -10.24
C ASP A 69 -6.66 4.30 -9.70
N GLU A 70 -6.60 3.79 -8.46
CA GLU A 70 -5.34 3.48 -7.78
C GLU A 70 -5.23 1.98 -7.47
N TYR A 71 -4.09 1.38 -7.82
CA TYR A 71 -3.84 -0.05 -7.66
C TYR A 71 -2.44 -0.29 -7.12
N ILE A 72 -2.36 -0.90 -5.93
CA ILE A 72 -1.10 -1.03 -5.19
C ILE A 72 -0.87 -2.48 -4.82
N SER A 73 0.25 -3.05 -5.29
CA SER A 73 0.65 -4.41 -4.95
C SER A 73 1.43 -4.47 -3.64
N ALA A 74 1.32 -5.59 -2.93
CA ALA A 74 2.15 -5.88 -1.76
C ALA A 74 3.64 -5.84 -2.09
N LYS A 75 4.03 -6.29 -3.29
CA LYS A 75 5.42 -6.21 -3.77
C LYS A 75 5.90 -4.76 -3.84
N ALA A 76 5.08 -3.85 -4.37
CA ALA A 76 5.42 -2.43 -4.48
C ALA A 76 5.71 -1.82 -3.11
N LEU A 77 4.89 -2.13 -2.10
CA LEU A 77 5.15 -1.71 -0.71
C LEU A 77 6.50 -2.24 -0.20
N ILE A 78 6.80 -3.53 -0.41
CA ILE A 78 8.01 -4.18 0.10
C ILE A 78 9.29 -3.57 -0.49
N ILE A 79 9.30 -3.29 -1.80
CA ILE A 79 10.49 -2.79 -2.48
C ILE A 79 10.65 -1.27 -2.40
N GLY A 80 9.71 -0.58 -1.74
CA GLY A 80 9.75 0.87 -1.60
C GLY A 80 9.33 1.64 -2.86
N ALA A 81 8.43 1.08 -3.68
CA ALA A 81 7.98 1.72 -4.90
C ALA A 81 6.87 2.75 -4.61
N ALA A 82 7.25 4.03 -4.61
CA ALA A 82 6.31 5.14 -4.55
C ALA A 82 5.71 5.44 -5.94
N ALA A 83 4.46 5.90 -5.97
CA ALA A 83 3.77 6.26 -7.20
C ALA A 83 4.35 7.54 -7.83
N PRO A 84 4.19 7.75 -9.14
CA PRO A 84 4.58 8.99 -9.79
C PRO A 84 3.96 10.20 -9.11
N GLY A 85 4.77 11.24 -8.86
CA GLY A 85 4.31 12.46 -8.20
C GLY A 85 4.23 12.36 -6.67
N ALA A 86 4.66 11.25 -6.07
CA ALA A 86 4.93 11.17 -4.65
C ALA A 86 5.89 12.28 -4.23
N LYS A 87 5.43 13.13 -3.32
CA LYS A 87 6.23 14.18 -2.70
C LYS A 87 6.20 13.91 -1.22
N PRO A 88 7.37 13.80 -0.55
CA PRO A 88 7.39 13.83 0.89
C PRO A 88 6.60 15.04 1.35
N PRO A 89 5.78 14.94 2.41
CA PRO A 89 5.34 16.14 3.09
C PRO A 89 6.63 16.89 3.40
N ALA A 90 6.83 18.05 2.76
CA ALA A 90 7.94 18.95 3.10
C ALA A 90 7.91 19.03 4.62
N GLU A 91 9.05 18.82 5.30
CA GLU A 91 9.18 18.95 6.75
C GLU A 91 8.20 20.01 7.24
N ALA A 92 7.04 19.59 7.75
CA ALA A 92 5.91 20.49 7.99
C ALA A 92 6.13 21.14 9.34
N ALA A 93 7.31 21.74 9.49
CA ALA A 93 7.82 22.51 10.61
C ALA A 93 9.20 23.08 10.19
N GLU A 94 9.21 24.01 9.24
CA GLU A 94 10.05 25.21 9.37
C GLU A 94 9.19 26.45 9.08
#